data_AF-A0A831XTR6-F1
#
_entry.id   AF-A0A831XTR6-F1
#
_cell.length_a   1.000
_cell.length_b   1.000
_cell.length_c   1.000
_cell.angle_alpha   90.00
_cell.angle_beta   90.00
_cell.angle_gamma   90.00
#
_symmetry.space_group_name_H-M   'P 1'
#
loop_
_entity.id
_entity.type
_entity.pdbx_description
1 polymer ?
#
loop_
_entity_poly.entity_id
_entity_poly.type
_entity_poly.pdbx_seq_one_letter_code
_entity_poly.pdbx_strand_id
1 'polypeptide(L)' 'MKVAVIGPGALGCLFAARLAKSGIRTTLVDYRIDRALRLQRTGILVET' A
#
# COMPACT_ATOMS: atom_id res chain seq x y z
N MET A 1 2.65 0.51 -16.26
CA MET A 1 2.06 1.69 -15.57
C MET A 1 2.57 1.74 -14.13
N LYS A 2 2.72 2.92 -13.52
CA LYS A 2 3.05 3.09 -12.09
C LYS A 2 1.91 3.83 -11.41
N VAL A 3 1.51 3.40 -10.21
CA VAL A 3 0.39 4.00 -9.44
C VAL A 3 0.86 4.39 -8.05
N ALA A 4 0.50 5.60 -7.62
CA ALA A 4 0.67 6.05 -6.24
C ALA A 4 -0.70 6.09 -5.56
N VAL A 5 -0.83 5.42 -4.42
CA VAL A 5 -2.02 5.47 -3.56
C VAL A 5 -1.70 6.35 -2.36
N ILE A 6 -2.46 7.42 -2.16
CA ILE A 6 -2.22 8.40 -1.10
C ILE A 6 -3.03 8.03 0.15
N GLY A 7 -2.33 7.73 1.25
CA GLY A 7 -2.90 7.44 2.56
C GLY A 7 -3.08 5.94 2.85
N PRO A 8 -2.40 5.36 3.87
CA PRO A 8 -2.55 3.96 4.24
C PRO A 8 -3.69 3.74 5.24
N GLY A 9 -4.87 4.25 4.90
CA GLY A 9 -6.13 3.87 5.56
C GLY A 9 -6.63 2.51 5.05
N ALA A 10 -7.81 2.09 5.51
CA ALA A 10 -8.41 0.81 5.10
C ALA A 10 -8.51 0.68 3.57
N LEU A 11 -9.11 1.66 2.89
CA LEU A 11 -9.24 1.65 1.43
C LEU A 11 -7.88 1.77 0.72
N GLY A 12 -6.98 2.60 1.22
CA GLY A 12 -5.66 2.78 0.61
C GLY A 12 -4.85 1.49 0.62
N CYS A 13 -4.83 0.77 1.75
CA CYS A 13 -4.20 -0.53 1.87
C CYS A 13 -4.87 -1.58 0.98
N LEU A 14 -6.21 -1.63 0.95
CA LEU A 14 -6.96 -2.56 0.10
C LEU A 14 -6.63 -2.34 -1.39
N PHE A 15 -6.72 -1.11 -1.88
CA PHE A 15 -6.42 -0.81 -3.28
C PHE A 15 -4.95 -1.05 -3.61
N ALA A 16 -4.03 -0.60 -2.76
CA ALA A 16 -2.61 -0.81 -3.00
C ALA A 16 -2.26 -2.30 -3.09
N ALA A 17 -2.81 -3.14 -2.22
CA ALA A 17 -2.61 -4.58 -2.24
C ALA A 17 -3.22 -5.24 -3.48
N ARG A 18 -4.46 -4.87 -3.87
CA ARG A 18 -5.12 -5.44 -5.06
C ARG A 18 -4.45 -5.04 -6.36
N LEU A 19 -3.99 -3.78 -6.47
CA LEU A 19 -3.22 -3.28 -7.62
C LEU A 19 -1.84 -3.96 -7.71
N ALA A 20 -1.14 -4.11 -6.59
CA ALA A 20 0.12 -4.83 -6.56
C ALA A 20 -0.06 -6.30 -6.96
N LYS A 21 -1.12 -6.96 -6.46
CA LYS A 21 -1.45 -8.36 -6.79
C LYS A 21 -1.77 -8.57 -8.27
N SER A 22 -2.26 -7.56 -8.98
CA SER A 22 -2.48 -7.61 -10.44
C SER A 22 -1.23 -7.30 -11.27
N GLY A 23 -0.06 -7.15 -10.64
CA GLY A 23 1.21 -6.88 -11.32
C GLY A 23 1.49 -5.40 -11.59
N ILE A 24 0.68 -4.47 -11.07
CA ILE A 24 0.90 -3.03 -11.22
C ILE A 24 1.93 -2.57 -10.19
N ARG A 25 2.97 -1.86 -10.65
CA ARG A 25 3.95 -1.24 -9.76
C ARG A 25 3.28 -0.13 -8.95
N THR A 26 2.96 -0.45 -7.70
CA THR A 26 2.17 0.39 -6.80
C THR A 26 3.02 0.89 -5.63
N THR A 27 2.86 2.16 -5.29
CA THR A 27 3.49 2.79 -4.12
C THR A 27 2.41 3.35 -3.21
N LEU A 28 2.40 2.92 -1.94
CA LEU A 28 1.53 3.47 -0.91
C LEU A 28 2.28 4.60 -0.19
N VAL A 29 1.71 5.80 -0.20
CA VAL A 29 2.31 7.00 0.36
C VAL A 29 1.64 7.33 1.68
N ASP A 30 2.43 7.62 2.70
CA ASP A 30 1.98 8.03 4.02
C ASP A 30 2.78 9.26 4.48
N TYR A 31 2.12 10.14 5.22
CA TYR A 31 2.79 11.27 5.86
C TYR A 31 3.49 10.87 7.17
N ARG A 32 3.07 9.76 7.79
CA ARG A 32 3.65 9.23 9.04
C ARG A 32 4.80 8.27 8.72
N ILE A 33 6.02 8.70 8.99
CA ILE A 33 7.23 7.95 8.64
C ILE A 33 7.35 6.59 9.34
N ASP A 34 6.97 6.51 10.61
CA ASP A 34 6.99 5.28 11.41
C ASP A 34 6.09 4.20 10.80
N ARG A 35 4.86 4.60 10.41
CA ARG A 35 3.90 3.71 9.78
C ARG A 35 4.31 3.34 8.36
N ALA A 36 4.85 4.27 7.58
CA ALA A 36 5.39 4.01 6.25
C ALA A 36 6.51 2.95 6.28
N LEU A 37 7.48 3.12 7.18
CA LEU A 37 8.60 2.19 7.34
C LEU A 37 8.14 0.82 7.81
N ARG A 38 7.18 0.75 8.74
CA ARG A 38 6.58 -0.52 9.17
C ARG A 38 5.93 -1.24 7.98
N LEU A 39 5.06 -0.56 7.24
CA LEU A 39 4.38 -1.13 6.06
C LEU A 39 5.36 -1.52 4.94
N GLN A 40 6.44 -0.78 4.75
CA GLN A 40 7.49 -1.13 3.78
C GLN A 40 8.21 -2.43 4.16
N ARG A 41 8.43 -2.67 5.47
CA ARG A 41 9.10 -3.87 5.97
C ARG A 41 8.18 -5.08 5.99
N THR A 42 6.93 -4.91 6.41
CA THR A 42 5.99 -6.03 6.62
C THR A 42 5.11 -6.33 5.41
N GLY A 43 5.00 -5.40 4.47
CA GLY A 43 3.98 -5.45 3.42
C GLY A 43 2.56 -5.22 3.97
N ILE A 44 1.57 -5.54 3.14
CA ILE A 44 0.13 -5.42 3.44
C ILE A 44 -0.50 -6.81 3.33
N LEU A 45 -1.14 -7.28 4.40
CA LEU A 45 -1.99 -8.45 4.39
C LEU A 45 -3.45 -8.00 4.23
N VAL A 46 -4.19 -8.68 3.35
CA VAL A 46 -5.64 -8.48 3.18
C VAL A 46 -6.29 -9.85 3.37
N GLU A 47 -7.09 -10.00 4.43
CA GLU A 47 -7.88 -11.19 4.67
C GLU A 47 -9.00 -11.30 3.62
N THR A 48 -9.36 -12.54 3.28
CA THR A 48 -10.36 -12.89 2.27
C THR A 48 -11.46 -13.73 2.86
#